data_AF-A0A920LLJ8-F1
#
_entry.id   AF-A0A920LLJ8-F1
#
_cell.length_a   1.000
_cell.length_b   1.000
_cell.length_c   1.000
_cell.angle_alpha   90.00
_cell.angle_beta   90.00
_cell.angle_gamma   90.00
#
_symmetry.space_group_name_H-M   'P 1'
#
loop_
_entity.id
_entity.type
_entity.pdbx_description
1 polymer ?
#
loop_
_entity_poly.entity_id
_entity_poly.type
_entity_poly.pdbx_seq_one_letter_code
_entity_poly.pdbx_strand_id
1 'polypeptide(L)' 'MTTKYNIRLKGKVVFWNVSENELFDRLEDYAVECYVTGSPKPSDITYEVSKED' A
#
# COMPACT_ATOMS: atom_id res chain seq x y z
N MET A 1 4.26 20.22 4.71
CA MET A 1 3.13 19.37 4.30
C MET A 1 3.67 17.99 4.01
N THR A 2 3.49 17.05 4.93
CA THR A 2 3.96 15.68 4.75
C THR A 2 2.75 14.85 4.37
N THR A 3 2.63 14.47 3.11
CA THR A 3 1.55 13.58 2.67
C THR A 3 1.85 12.18 3.18
N LYS A 4 0.92 11.64 3.95
CA LYS A 4 1.00 10.30 4.51
C LYS A 4 -0.01 9.40 3.85
N TYR A 5 0.29 8.12 3.81
CA TYR A 5 -0.54 7.13 3.15
C TYR A 5 -0.80 5.98 4.10
N ASN A 6 -1.95 5.33 3.95
CA ASN A 6 -2.30 4.11 4.66
C ASN A 6 -2.54 3.02 3.63
N ILE A 7 -1.87 1.89 3.76
CA ILE A 7 -2.02 0.75 2.86
C ILE A 7 -3.00 -0.23 3.47
N ARG A 8 -3.96 -0.66 2.66
CA ARG A 8 -4.99 -1.65 2.98
C ARG A 8 -4.84 -2.85 2.06
N LEU A 9 -4.83 -4.04 2.65
CA LEU A 9 -4.80 -5.31 1.94
C LEU A 9 -6.07 -6.09 2.28
N LYS A 10 -6.87 -6.48 1.27
CA LYS A 10 -8.14 -7.19 1.46
C LYS A 10 -9.08 -6.48 2.46
N GLY A 11 -9.10 -5.15 2.44
CA GLY A 11 -9.87 -4.33 3.36
C GLY A 11 -9.32 -4.20 4.79
N LYS A 12 -8.14 -4.78 5.08
CA LYS A 12 -7.44 -4.60 6.38
C LYS A 12 -6.30 -3.61 6.23
N VAL A 13 -6.20 -2.64 7.12
CA VAL A 13 -5.04 -1.75 7.21
C VAL A 13 -3.83 -2.58 7.62
N VAL A 14 -2.82 -2.62 6.75
CA VAL A 14 -1.55 -3.30 7.01
C VAL A 14 -0.46 -2.29 7.38
N PHE A 15 -0.53 -1.07 6.83
CA PHE A 15 0.38 0.02 7.15
C PHE A 15 -0.38 1.34 7.30
N TRP A 16 0.06 2.16 8.25
CA TRP A 16 -0.50 3.48 8.53
C TRP A 16 0.62 4.51 8.58
N ASN A 17 0.32 5.74 8.18
CA ASN A 17 1.27 6.86 8.22
C ASN A 17 2.58 6.60 7.45
N VAL A 18 2.51 5.82 6.37
CA VAL A 18 3.66 5.60 5.49
C VAL A 18 3.89 6.80 4.60
N SER A 19 5.15 7.04 4.27
CA SER A 19 5.52 8.09 3.31
C SER A 19 5.30 7.59 1.88
N GLU A 20 5.25 8.49 0.91
CA GLU A 20 5.11 8.12 -0.52
C GLU A 20 6.14 7.07 -0.95
N ASN A 21 7.40 7.27 -0.58
CA ASN A 21 8.47 6.34 -0.96
C ASN A 21 8.25 4.92 -0.40
N GLU A 22 7.80 4.81 0.86
CA GLU A 22 7.46 3.51 1.45
C GLU A 22 6.21 2.89 0.82
N LEU A 23 5.24 3.70 0.41
CA LEU A 23 4.09 3.20 -0.35
C LEU A 23 4.55 2.54 -1.66
N PHE A 24 5.42 3.19 -2.42
CA PHE A 24 5.94 2.65 -3.68
C PHE A 24 6.73 1.36 -3.47
N ASP A 25 7.66 1.34 -2.51
CA ASP A 25 8.46 0.16 -2.17
C ASP A 25 7.57 -1.06 -1.84
N ARG A 26 6.53 -0.84 -1.03
CA ARG A 26 5.55 -1.89 -0.68
C ARG A 26 4.72 -2.34 -1.87
N LEU A 27 4.27 -1.40 -2.71
CA LEU A 27 3.50 -1.74 -3.91
C LEU A 27 4.34 -2.56 -4.90
N GLU A 28 5.63 -2.27 -5.05
CA GLU A 28 6.55 -3.06 -5.87
C GLU A 28 6.68 -4.49 -5.34
N ASP A 29 6.88 -4.65 -4.03
CA ASP A 29 6.96 -5.97 -3.39
C ASP A 29 5.67 -6.78 -3.60
N TYR A 30 4.50 -6.15 -3.39
CA TYR A 30 3.21 -6.80 -3.64
C TYR A 30 2.96 -7.11 -5.12
N ALA A 31 3.48 -6.30 -6.05
CA ALA A 31 3.36 -6.57 -7.48
C ALA A 31 4.18 -7.82 -7.87
N VAL A 32 5.39 -7.95 -7.32
CA VAL A 32 6.23 -9.13 -7.49
C VAL A 32 5.55 -10.36 -6.87
N GLU A 33 5.05 -10.25 -5.64
CA GLU A 33 4.35 -11.34 -4.94
C GLU A 33 3.07 -11.75 -5.70
N CYS A 34 2.31 -10.80 -6.24
CA CYS A 34 1.15 -11.11 -7.07
C CYS A 34 1.55 -11.85 -8.35
N TYR A 35 2.66 -11.48 -8.98
CA TYR A 35 3.13 -12.13 -10.20
C TYR A 35 3.64 -13.56 -9.92
N VAL A 36 4.37 -13.75 -8.83
CA VAL A 36 4.99 -15.04 -8.48
C VAL A 36 3.99 -16.02 -7.86
N THR A 37 3.22 -15.56 -6.88
CA THR A 37 2.31 -16.40 -6.09
C THR A 37 0.85 -16.30 -6.52
N GLY A 38 0.49 -15.34 -7.38
CA GLY A 38 -0.90 -15.09 -7.77
C GLY A 38 -1.75 -14.45 -6.67
N SER A 39 -1.14 -14.01 -5.56
CA SER A 39 -1.78 -13.37 -4.43
C SER A 39 -0.76 -12.56 -3.64
N PRO A 40 -1.14 -11.42 -3.02
CA PRO A 40 -2.46 -10.77 -3.07
C PRO A 40 -2.77 -10.16 -4.45
N LYS A 41 -4.03 -10.08 -4.86
CA LYS A 41 -4.37 -9.49 -6.17
C LYS A 41 -4.21 -7.97 -6.10
N PRO A 42 -3.89 -7.29 -7.21
CA PRO A 42 -3.84 -5.82 -7.26
C PRO A 42 -5.17 -5.19 -6.82
N SER A 43 -6.31 -5.83 -7.10
CA SER A 43 -7.63 -5.36 -6.64
C SER A 43 -7.84 -5.45 -5.13
N ASP A 44 -7.04 -6.25 -4.41
CA ASP A 44 -7.09 -6.35 -2.95
C ASP A 44 -6.23 -5.27 -2.27
N ILE A 45 -5.32 -4.63 -3.01
CA ILE A 45 -4.38 -3.64 -2.50
C ILE A 45 -4.98 -2.27 -2.75
N THR A 46 -5.21 -1.53 -1.67
CA THR A 46 -5.75 -0.17 -1.69
C THR A 46 -4.87 0.73 -0.85
N TYR A 47 -4.81 2.01 -1.20
CA TYR A 47 -4.15 3.02 -0.38
C TYR A 47 -5.06 4.21 -0.18
N GLU A 48 -4.98 4.80 1.00
CA GLU A 48 -5.65 6.06 1.32
C GLU A 48 -4.62 7.13 1.62
N VAL A 49 -4.92 8.36 1.20
CA VAL A 49 -4.07 9.52 1.47
C VAL A 49 -4.56 10.19 2.76
N SER A 50 -3.70 10.22 3.77
CA SER A 50 -3.86 11.05 4.97
C SER A 50 -3.04 12.32 4.79
N LYS A 51 -3.72 13.44 4.52
CA LYS A 51 -3.12 14.76 4.66
C LYS A 51 -3.24 15.18 6.13
N GLU A 52 -2.10 15.33 6.82
CA GLU A 52 -2.05 16.12 8.05
C GLU A 52 -1.97 17.61 7.63
N ASP A 53 -2.97 18.40 8.05
CA ASP A 53 -3.01 19.87 7.93
C ASP A 53 -2.29 20.52 9.11
#